data_AF-A0A0W8FKP0-F1
#
_entry.id   AF-A0A0W8FKP0-F1
#
_cell.length_a   1.000
_cell.length_b   1.000
_cell.length_c   1.000
_cell.angle_alpha   90.00
_cell.angle_beta   90.00
_cell.angle_gamma   90.00
#
_symmetry.space_group_name_H-M   'P 1'
#
loop_
_entity.id
_entity.type
_entity.pdbx_description
1 polymer ?
#
loop_
_entity_poly.entity_id
_entity_poly.type
_entity_poly.pdbx_seq_one_letter_code
_entity_poly.pdbx_strand_id
1 'polypeptide(L)' 'MVVTSNGRPIAILASINETNLEESLAAFRRARAIEAVVFLQRKSLAKGMNKISLDEINAEIKSVREKRA' A
#
# COMPACT_ATOMS: atom_id res chain seq x y z
N MET A 1 -12.60 18.88 2.86
CA MET A 1 -13.38 19.29 1.66
C MET A 1 -12.88 18.49 0.45
N VAL A 2 -13.78 18.02 -0.41
CA VAL A 2 -13.40 17.31 -1.65
C VAL A 2 -13.51 18.28 -2.82
N VAL A 3 -12.44 18.41 -3.60
CA VAL A 3 -12.41 19.20 -4.83
C VAL A 3 -12.73 18.28 -6.00
N THR A 4 -13.68 18.69 -6.83
CA THR A 4 -14.11 17.91 -8.00
C THR A 4 -13.88 18.70 -9.29
N SER A 5 -13.60 17.98 -10.39
CA SER A 5 -13.56 18.52 -11.76
C SER A 5 -14.51 17.70 -12.62
N ASN A 6 -15.48 18.37 -13.26
CA ASN A 6 -16.55 17.73 -14.04
C ASN A 6 -17.23 16.58 -13.28
N GLY A 7 -17.54 16.79 -12.00
CA GLY A 7 -18.20 15.79 -11.13
C GLY A 7 -17.29 14.66 -10.61
N ARG A 8 -16.01 14.62 -11.01
CA ARG A 8 -15.04 13.61 -10.54
C ARG A 8 -14.13 14.17 -9.45
N PRO A 9 -14.00 13.52 -8.28
CA PRO A 9 -13.04 13.94 -7.25
C PRO A 9 -11.61 13.94 -7.79
N ILE A 10 -10.90 15.06 -7.61
CA ILE A 10 -9.50 15.22 -8.04
C ILE A 10 -8.55 15.54 -6.87
N ALA A 11 -9.06 16.10 -5.77
CA ALA A 11 -8.24 16.43 -4.60
C ALA A 11 -9.05 16.48 -3.31
N ILE A 12 -8.34 16.41 -2.17
CA ILE A 12 -8.88 16.61 -0.83
C ILE A 12 -8.14 17.78 -0.21
N LEU A 13 -8.90 18.77 0.27
CA LEU A 13 -8.38 19.87 1.08
C LEU A 13 -8.65 19.56 2.55
N ALA A 14 -7.60 19.60 3.36
CA ALA A 14 -7.63 19.47 4.80
C ALA A 14 -7.17 20.78 5.43
N SER A 15 -7.92 21.28 6.41
CA SER A 15 -7.48 22.43 7.21
C SER A 15 -6.33 21.98 8.11
N ILE A 16 -5.23 22.72 8.06
CA ILE A 16 -4.03 22.46 8.85
C ILE A 16 -3.56 23.76 9.52
N ASN A 17 -2.88 23.63 10.65
CA ASN A 17 -2.17 24.68 11.36
C ASN A 17 -0.84 24.14 11.90
N GLU A 18 -0.03 24.99 12.53
CA GLU A 18 1.30 24.61 13.04
C GLU A 18 1.25 23.45 14.03
N THR A 19 0.17 23.32 14.82
CA THR A 19 0.06 22.29 15.85
C THR A 19 -0.36 20.93 15.32
N ASN A 20 -1.01 20.84 14.16
CA ASN A 20 -1.61 19.60 13.65
C ASN A 20 -1.12 19.17 12.26
N LEU A 21 -0.21 19.93 11.65
CA LEU A 21 0.32 19.67 10.32
C LEU A 21 0.92 18.26 10.19
N GLU A 22 1.86 17.94 11.07
CA GLU A 22 2.60 16.66 11.03
C GLU A 22 1.67 15.47 11.28
N GLU A 23 0.78 15.57 12.26
CA GLU A 23 -0.20 14.53 12.55
C GLU A 23 -1.14 14.30 11.37
N SER A 24 -1.65 15.38 10.76
CA SER A 24 -2.53 15.31 9.60
C SER A 24 -1.82 14.65 8.40
N LEU A 25 -0.58 15.07 8.11
CA LEU A 25 0.22 14.47 7.04
C LEU A 25 0.52 12.99 7.30
N ALA A 26 0.88 12.63 8.53
CA ALA A 26 1.12 11.24 8.91
C ALA A 26 -0.13 10.38 8.74
N ALA A 27 -1.31 10.91 9.12
CA ALA A 27 -2.58 10.22 8.94
C ALA A 27 -2.89 9.95 7.45
N PHE A 28 -2.71 10.94 6.57
CA PHE A 28 -2.90 10.75 5.12
C PHE A 28 -1.92 9.74 4.52
N ARG A 29 -0.65 9.79 4.93
CA ARG A 29 0.36 8.82 4.48
C ARG A 29 0.02 7.41 4.95
N ARG A 30 -0.43 7.25 6.20
CA ARG A 30 -0.86 5.97 6.76
C ARG A 30 -2.06 5.41 6.02
N ALA A 31 -3.08 6.22 5.76
CA ALA A 31 -4.26 5.81 5.01
C ALA A 31 -3.86 5.29 3.61
N ARG A 32 -2.97 6.00 2.91
CA ARG A 32 -2.44 5.55 1.61
C ARG A 32 -1.67 4.23 1.70
N ALA A 33 -0.86 4.05 2.73
CA ALA A 33 -0.11 2.82 2.94
C ALA A 33 -1.03 1.62 3.20
N ILE A 34 -2.07 1.81 4.02
CA ILE A 34 -3.07 0.77 4.31
C ILE A 34 -3.78 0.34 3.02
N GLU A 35 -4.26 1.31 2.21
CA GLU A 35 -4.89 1.01 0.92
C GLU A 35 -3.96 0.23 -0.01
N ALA A 36 -2.68 0.60 -0.08
CA ALA A 36 -1.70 -0.13 -0.88
C ALA A 36 -1.53 -1.58 -0.40
N VAL A 37 -1.46 -1.81 0.91
CA VAL A 37 -1.35 -3.16 1.50
C VAL A 37 -2.62 -3.98 1.20
N VAL A 38 -3.81 -3.41 1.38
CA VAL A 38 -5.09 -4.08 1.08
C VAL A 38 -5.16 -4.46 -0.40
N PHE A 39 -4.75 -3.56 -1.29
CA PHE A 39 -4.69 -3.84 -2.72
C PHE A 39 -3.74 -5.01 -3.04
N LEU A 40 -2.54 -5.04 -2.44
CA LEU A 40 -1.58 -6.13 -2.62
C LEU A 40 -2.14 -7.46 -2.10
N GLN A 41 -2.77 -7.47 -0.93
CA GLN A 41 -3.37 -8.67 -0.34
C GLN A 41 -4.51 -9.20 -1.21
N ARG A 42 -5.42 -8.34 -1.69
CA ARG A 42 -6.50 -8.74 -2.61
C ARG A 42 -5.95 -9.33 -3.90
N LYS A 43 -4.91 -8.72 -4.47
CA LYS A 43 -4.24 -9.22 -5.67
C LYS A 43 -3.54 -10.56 -5.43
N SER A 44 -2.95 -10.75 -4.26
CA SER A 44 -2.35 -12.04 -3.83
C SER A 44 -3.40 -13.14 -3.77
N LEU A 45 -4.55 -12.88 -3.14
CA LEU A 45 -5.67 -13.81 -3.07
C LEU A 45 -6.23 -14.14 -4.45
N ALA A 46 -6.45 -13.13 -5.31
CA ALA A 46 -6.93 -13.34 -6.67
C ALA A 46 -5.97 -14.20 -7.52
N LYS A 47 -4.68 -14.16 -7.21
CA LYS A 47 -3.65 -15.01 -7.83
C LYS A 47 -3.46 -16.37 -7.14
N GLY A 48 -4.19 -16.65 -6.07
CA GLY A 48 -4.04 -17.87 -5.28
C GLY A 48 -2.70 -17.96 -4.52
N MET A 49 -1.96 -16.87 -4.41
CA MET A 49 -0.64 -16.85 -3.78
C MET A 49 -0.69 -17.08 -2.27
N ASN A 50 -1.88 -16.99 -1.66
CA ASN A 50 -2.11 -17.37 -0.27
C ASN A 50 -1.98 -18.88 0.00
N LYS A 51 -1.83 -19.69 -1.06
CA LYS A 51 -1.64 -21.14 -0.98
C LYS A 51 -0.20 -21.58 -1.17
N ILE A 52 0.73 -20.64 -1.40
CA ILE A 52 2.14 -20.97 -1.59
C ILE A 52 2.68 -21.66 -0.34
N SER A 53 3.33 -22.80 -0.52
CA SER A 53 3.90 -23.55 0.58
C SER A 53 5.19 -22.89 1.08
N LEU A 54 5.57 -23.20 2.32
CA LEU A 54 6.84 -22.72 2.88
C LEU A 54 8.04 -23.25 2.09
N ASP A 55 7.93 -24.47 1.54
CA ASP A 55 8.98 -25.10 0.73
C ASP A 55 9.21 -24.34 -0.59
N GLU A 56 8.14 -23.95 -1.28
CA GLU A 56 8.22 -23.13 -2.49
C GLU A 56 8.83 -21.76 -2.20
N ILE A 57 8.45 -21.13 -1.09
CA ILE A 57 9.04 -19.85 -0.64
C ILE A 57 10.55 -20.01 -0.41
N ASN A 58 10.96 -21.06 0.31
CA ASN A 58 12.36 -21.30 0.62
C ASN A 58 13.19 -21.61 -0.64
N ALA A 59 12.60 -22.35 -1.59
CA ALA A 59 13.23 -22.64 -2.87
C ALA A 59 13.50 -21.36 -3.68
N GLU A 60 12.53 -20.45 -3.76
CA GLU A 60 12.69 -19.16 -4.43
C GLU A 60 13.76 -18.29 -3.75
N ILE A 61 13.73 -18.19 -2.41
CA ILE A 61 14.74 -17.44 -1.65
C ILE A 61 16.15 -18.00 -1.91
N LYS A 62 16.30 -19.32 -1.89
CA LYS A 62 17.58 -19.99 -2.17
C LYS A 62 18.05 -19.66 -3.59
N SER A 63 17.19 -19.80 -4.59
CA SER A 63 17.51 -19.49 -5.99
C SER A 63 17.99 -18.04 -6.18
N VAL A 64 17.31 -17.06 -5.57
CA VAL A 64 17.69 -15.65 -5.67
C VAL A 64 19.01 -15.36 -4.96
N ARG A 65 19.28 -16.01 -3.81
CA ARG A 65 20.55 -15.84 -3.07
C ARG A 65 21.73 -16.46 -3.82
N GLU A 66 21.55 -17.64 -4.41
CA GLU A 66 22.58 -18.29 -5.22
C GLU A 66 22.97 -17.45 -6.44
N LYS A 67 21.99 -16.79 -7.08
CA LYS A 67 22.25 -15.87 -8.22
C LYS A 67 22.99 -14.58 -7.84
N ARG A 68 23.09 -14.26 -6.54
CA ARG A 68 23.81 -13.06 -6.05
C ARG A 68 25.23 -13.37 -5.57
N ALA A 69 25.57 -14.65 -5.42
CA ALA A 69 26.92 -15.12 -5.10
C ALA A 69 27.75 -15.22 -6.38
#